data_AF-A0A514LEA6-F1
#
_entry.id   AF-A0A514LEA6-F1
#
_cell.length_a   1.000
_cell.length_b   1.000
_cell.length_c   1.000
_cell.angle_alpha   90.00
_cell.angle_beta   90.00
_cell.angle_gamma   90.00
#
_symmetry.space_group_name_H-M   'P 1'
#
loop_
_entity.id
_entity.type
_entity.pdbx_description
1 polymer ?
#
loop_
_entity_poly.entity_id
_entity_poly.type
_entity_poly.pdbx_seq_one_letter_code
_entity_poly.pdbx_strand_id
1 'polypeptide(L)' 'MDKTILFTGIALIGLGGGFLAVQNFDASLHSAFVTGGYLWLGMGGLTIALGFNVKKEKQNPQMMGALR' A
#
# COMPACT_ATOMS: atom_id res chain seq x y z
N MET A 1 0.94 14.07 -6.08
CA MET A 1 1.09 12.67 -5.65
C MET A 1 1.83 12.01 -6.76
N ASP A 2 3.05 11.57 -6.48
CA ASP A 2 3.83 10.83 -7.47
C ASP A 2 3.04 9.59 -7.88
N LYS A 3 2.79 9.48 -9.18
CA LYS A 3 2.11 8.32 -9.78
C LYS A 3 2.80 7.02 -9.34
N THR A 4 4.11 7.08 -9.17
CA THR A 4 4.96 6.00 -8.69
C THR A 4 4.53 5.46 -7.32
N ILE A 5 4.25 6.31 -6.32
CA ILE A 5 3.90 5.85 -4.96
C ILE A 5 2.53 5.14 -4.96
N LEU A 6 1.59 5.65 -5.76
CA LEU A 6 0.26 5.05 -5.93
C LEU A 6 0.36 3.70 -6.64
N PHE A 7 1.15 3.63 -7.72
CA PHE A 7 1.42 2.39 -8.43
C PHE A 7 2.13 1.35 -7.55
N THR A 8 3.13 1.76 -6.78
CA THR A 8 3.84 0.90 -5.84
C THR A 8 2.88 0.35 -4.79
N GLY A 9 2.06 1.20 -4.16
CA GLY A 9 1.04 0.75 -3.20
C GLY A 9 0.04 -0.25 -3.79
N ILE A 10 -0.45 0.00 -5.01
CA ILE A 10 -1.36 -0.93 -5.71
C ILE A 10 -0.66 -2.24 -6.06
N ALA A 11 0.60 -2.19 -6.52
CA ALA A 11 1.39 -3.38 -6.83
C ALA A 11 1.64 -4.24 -5.59
N LEU A 12 1.92 -3.61 -4.44
CA LEU A 12 2.03 -4.29 -3.14
C LEU A 12 0.73 -4.99 -2.74
N ILE A 13 -0.42 -4.32 -2.91
CA ILE A 13 -1.73 -4.90 -2.61
C ILE A 13 -2.03 -6.07 -3.56
N GLY A 14 -1.70 -5.93 -4.84
CA GLY A 14 -1.85 -6.99 -5.84
C GLY A 14 -0.99 -8.23 -5.52
N LEU A 15 0.26 -8.01 -5.09
CA LEU A 15 1.13 -9.08 -4.59
C LEU A 15 0.52 -9.77 -3.36
N GLY A 16 0.08 -9.01 -2.36
CA GLY A 16 -0.57 -9.56 -1.16
C GLY A 16 -1.83 -10.37 -1.49
N GLY A 17 -2.66 -9.88 -2.42
CA GLY A 17 -3.83 -10.60 -2.93
C GLY A 17 -3.46 -11.89 -3.67
N GLY A 18 -2.38 -11.89 -4.47
CA GLY A 18 -1.86 -13.08 -5.14
C GLY A 18 -1.37 -14.16 -4.16
N PHE A 19 -0.70 -13.75 -3.08
CA PHE A 19 -0.30 -14.65 -1.99
C PHE A 19 -1.53 -15.28 -1.30
N LEU A 20 -2.58 -14.49 -1.02
CA LEU A 20 -3.84 -14.99 -0.46
C LEU A 20 -4.63 -15.88 -1.44
N ALA A 21 -4.53 -15.64 -2.75
CA ALA A 21 -5.20 -16.48 -3.74
C ALA A 21 -4.51 -17.85 -3.89
N VAL A 22 -3.17 -17.88 -3.82
CA VAL A 22 -2.41 -19.13 -3.98
C VAL A 22 -2.36 -19.98 -2.71
N GLN A 23 -2.73 -19.43 -1.55
CA GLN A 23 -2.69 -20.14 -0.25
C GLN A 23 -3.53 -21.42 -0.19
N ASN A 24 -4.53 -21.57 -1.08
CA ASN A 24 -5.39 -22.75 -1.13
C ASN A 24 -4.79 -23.90 -1.95
N PHE A 25 -3.69 -23.67 -2.67
CA PHE A 25 -3.06 -24.69 -3.50
C PHE A 25 -2.07 -25.57 -2.72
N ASP A 26 -1.49 -25.07 -1.63
CA ASP A 26 -0.42 -25.76 -0.91
C ASP A 26 -0.58 -25.65 0.62
N ALA A 27 -1.01 -26.73 1.27
CA ALA A 27 -1.28 -26.77 2.71
C ALA A 27 0.00 -26.58 3.56
N SER A 28 1.16 -26.99 3.03
CA SER A 28 2.44 -26.85 3.73
C SER A 28 2.92 -25.39 3.78
N LEU A 29 2.67 -24.62 2.72
CA LEU A 29 3.01 -23.20 2.65
C LEU A 29 1.85 -22.28 3.02
N HIS A 30 0.65 -22.82 3.30
CA HIS A 30 -0.54 -22.05 3.63
C HIS A 30 -0.27 -20.96 4.67
N SER A 31 0.38 -21.31 5.78
CA SER A 31 0.72 -20.35 6.83
C SER A 31 1.63 -19.22 6.35
N ALA A 32 2.63 -19.53 5.52
CA ALA A 32 3.55 -18.56 4.94
C ALA A 32 2.88 -17.66 3.88
N PHE A 33 1.97 -18.22 3.08
CA PHE A 33 1.17 -17.45 2.12
C PHE A 33 0.18 -16.51 2.81
N VAL A 34 -0.47 -16.97 3.89
CA VAL A 34 -1.38 -16.15 4.70
C VAL A 34 -0.61 -15.00 5.37
N THR A 35 0.47 -15.28 6.09
CA THR A 35 1.27 -14.22 6.74
C THR A 35 1.91 -13.28 5.74
N GLY A 36 2.51 -13.80 4.66
CA GLY A 36 3.10 -12.99 3.60
C GLY A 36 2.07 -12.13 2.87
N GLY A 37 0.87 -12.68 2.62
CA GLY A 37 -0.24 -11.96 1.99
C GLY A 37 -0.73 -10.78 2.83
N TYR A 38 -0.98 -11.01 4.13
CA TYR A 38 -1.36 -9.93 5.06
C TYR A 38 -0.23 -8.90 5.27
N LEU A 39 1.03 -9.34 5.30
CA LEU A 39 2.18 -8.44 5.40
C LEU A 39 2.26 -7.50 4.19
N TRP A 40 2.13 -8.04 2.98
CA TRP A 40 2.13 -7.25 1.74
C TRP A 40 0.91 -6.33 1.63
N LEU A 41 -0.28 -6.79 2.03
CA LEU A 41 -1.48 -5.94 2.11
C LEU A 41 -1.31 -4.80 3.11
N GLY A 42 -0.75 -5.09 4.28
CA GLY A 42 -0.48 -4.09 5.32
C GLY A 42 0.52 -3.03 4.85
N MET A 43 1.65 -3.45 4.27
CA MET A 43 2.64 -2.53 3.69
C MET A 43 2.07 -1.73 2.51
N GLY A 44 1.29 -2.36 1.64
CA GLY A 44 0.61 -1.69 0.52
C GLY A 44 -0.36 -0.62 0.99
N GLY A 45 -1.23 -0.95 1.95
CA GLY A 45 -2.16 -0.02 2.57
C GLY A 45 -1.45 1.14 3.27
N LEU A 46 -0.38 0.85 4.04
CA LEU A 46 0.42 1.88 4.71
C LEU A 46 1.10 2.81 3.70
N THR A 47 1.64 2.28 2.60
CA THR A 47 2.30 3.06 1.54
C THR A 47 1.32 4.01 0.86
N ILE A 48 0.09 3.56 0.59
CA ILE A 48 -0.97 4.41 0.05
C ILE A 48 -1.39 5.47 1.08
N ALA A 49 -1.56 5.08 2.35
CA ALA A 49 -1.96 5.98 3.44
C ALA A 49 -0.92 7.08 3.70
N LEU A 50 0.37 6.74 3.70
CA LEU A 50 1.48 7.70 3.80
C LEU A 50 1.55 8.58 2.55
N GLY A 51 1.41 8.00 1.35
CA GLY A 51 1.36 8.75 0.09
C GLY A 51 0.20 9.76 0.05
N PHE A 52 -0.93 9.43 0.67
CA PHE A 52 -2.10 10.30 0.76
C PHE A 52 -1.93 11.39 1.83
N ASN A 53 -1.42 11.03 3.02
CA ASN A 53 -1.14 12.00 4.09
C ASN A 53 -0.06 13.01 3.69
N VAL A 54 1.05 12.57 3.09
CA VAL A 54 2.11 13.45 2.57
C VAL A 54 1.57 14.39 1.49
N LYS A 55 0.61 13.95 0.67
CA LYS A 55 -0.03 14.81 -0.32
C LYS A 55 -0.93 15.88 0.34
N LYS A 56 -1.68 15.50 1.38
CA LYS A 56 -2.49 16.42 2.19
C LYS A 56 -1.59 17.46 2.88
N GLU A 57 -0.47 17.01 3.44
CA GLU A 57 0.52 17.85 4.10
C GLU A 57 1.35 18.70 3.14
N LYS A 58 1.44 18.37 1.85
CA LYS A 58 2.01 19.29 0.82
C LYS A 58 0.97 20.27 0.26
N GLN A 59 -0.31 19.92 0.23
CA GLN A 59 -1.38 20.84 -0.20
C GLN A 59 -1.71 21.90 0.86
N ASN A 60 -1.67 21.56 2.15
CA ASN A 60 -1.97 22.48 3.25
C ASN A 60 -0.98 23.68 3.40
N PRO A 61 0.35 23.51 3.32
CA PRO A 61 1.30 24.63 3.38
C PRO A 61 1.25 25.51 2.12
N GLN A 62 0.76 24.99 0.98
CA GLN A 62 0.53 25.81 -0.22
C GLN A 62 -0.71 26.71 -0.08
N MET A 63 -1.71 26.34 0.72
CA MET A 63 -2.84 27.21 1.04
C MET A 63 -2.49 28.31 2.05
N MET A 64 -1.57 28.03 2.99
CA MET A 64 -1.04 29.06 3.91
C MET A 64 -0.07 30.05 3.22
N GLY A 65 0.60 29.65 2.13
CA GLY A 65 1.43 30.53 1.32
C GLY A 65 0.66 31.46 0.37
N ALA A 66 -0.61 31.15 0.08
CA ALA A 66 -1.50 31.96 -0.77
C ALA A 66 -2.30 33.03 0.00
N LEU A 67 -2.08 33.12 1.32
CA LEU A 67 -2.70 34.08 2.23
C LEU A 67 -1.74 35.21 2.67
N ARG A 68 -0.65 35.42 1.90
CA ARG A 68 0.25 36.57 2.01
C ARG A 68 0.08 37.50 0.82
#